data_AF-S4S009-F1
#
_entry.id   AF-S4S009-F1
#
_cell.length_a   1.000
_cell.length_b   1.000
_cell.length_c   1.000
_cell.angle_alpha   90.00
_cell.angle_beta   90.00
_cell.angle_gamma   90.00
#
_symmetry.space_group_name_H-M   'P 1'
#
loop_
_entity.id
_entity.type
_entity.pdbx_description
1 polymer ?
#
loop_
_entity_poly.entity_id
_entity_poly.type
_entity_poly.pdbx_seq_one_letter_code
_entity_poly.pdbx_strand_id
1 'polypeptide(L)'
;ALRALPALALHVDRVNVEHCTPMYPRRLARTLSSLSQPSRSLLHHCYVHCYLKVFGLRADLVCLNASLAHPPVPIIPAFSPALYIKLLQLPMYWAKKVMLPVTEGIFELPSLSLRATRAQTRLLEAIAHSWSPEGAARGAAEETLLHDAF
;
A
#
# COMPACT_ATOMS: atom_id res chain seq x y z
N ALA A 1 -2.19 37.00 -5.68
CA ALA A 1 -1.19 35.96 -5.99
C ALA A 1 -1.69 34.64 -5.43
N LEU A 2 -1.64 33.54 -6.20
CA LEU A 2 -1.99 32.21 -5.68
C LEU A 2 -0.93 31.79 -4.64
N ARG A 3 -1.39 31.29 -3.49
CA ARG A 3 -0.52 30.92 -2.37
C ARG A 3 0.19 29.59 -2.67
N ALA A 4 1.48 29.52 -2.37
CA ALA A 4 2.27 28.29 -2.48
C ALA A 4 1.77 27.25 -1.46
N LEU A 5 1.47 26.04 -1.92
CA LEU A 5 0.92 24.96 -1.10
C LEU A 5 1.83 23.72 -1.16
N PRO A 6 2.42 23.29 -0.03
CA PRO A 6 3.20 22.06 -0.01
C PRO A 6 2.27 20.86 -0.16
N ALA A 7 2.65 19.91 -1.00
CA ALA A 7 1.94 18.66 -1.21
C ALA A 7 2.91 17.49 -1.32
N LEU A 8 2.41 16.30 -1.02
CA LEU A 8 3.14 15.05 -1.22
C LEU A 8 2.69 14.43 -2.55
N ALA A 9 3.61 14.33 -3.52
CA ALA A 9 3.37 13.67 -4.78
C ALA A 9 3.82 12.21 -4.70
N LEU A 10 2.89 11.29 -4.95
CA LEU A 10 3.17 9.86 -5.02
C LEU A 10 3.31 9.47 -6.49
N HIS A 11 4.45 8.88 -6.85
CA HIS A 11 4.70 8.37 -8.19
C HIS A 11 4.88 6.85 -8.15
N VAL A 12 4.34 6.19 -9.16
CA VAL A 12 4.39 4.73 -9.33
C VAL A 12 4.66 4.45 -10.80
N ASP A 13 5.68 3.66 -11.08
CA ASP A 13 6.05 3.32 -12.46
C ASP A 13 5.11 2.28 -13.05
N ARG A 14 4.81 1.23 -12.28
CA ARG A 14 3.96 0.13 -12.74
C ARG A 14 3.30 -0.58 -11.57
N VAL A 15 2.04 -0.93 -11.75
CA VAL A 15 1.30 -1.83 -10.86
C VAL A 15 0.96 -3.09 -11.63
N ASN A 16 1.36 -4.25 -11.10
CA ASN A 16 0.94 -5.55 -11.60
C ASN A 16 -0.03 -6.18 -10.62
N VAL A 17 -1.19 -6.60 -11.12
CA VAL A 17 -2.22 -7.30 -10.34
C VAL A 17 -2.48 -8.63 -11.03
N GLU A 18 -2.07 -9.70 -10.39
CA GLU A 18 -2.35 -11.06 -10.84
C GLU A 18 -3.38 -11.68 -9.91
N HIS A 19 -4.46 -12.17 -10.50
CA HIS A 19 -5.54 -12.82 -9.78
C HIS A 19 -5.73 -14.23 -10.35
N CYS A 20 -5.24 -15.22 -9.63
CA CYS A 20 -5.30 -16.62 -10.01
C CYS A 20 -6.45 -17.29 -9.25
N THR A 21 -7.46 -17.72 -10.02
CA THR A 21 -8.58 -18.49 -9.50
C THR A 21 -8.43 -19.97 -9.87
N PRO A 22 -8.81 -20.90 -8.98
CA PRO A 22 -8.81 -22.31 -9.33
C PRO A 22 -9.88 -22.61 -10.37
N MET A 23 -9.56 -23.49 -11.33
CA MET A 23 -10.41 -23.81 -12.47
C MET A 23 -11.73 -24.52 -12.07
N TYR A 24 -11.79 -25.18 -10.90
CA TYR A 24 -12.98 -25.91 -10.39
C TYR A 24 -13.18 -25.81 -8.86
N PRO A 25 -13.50 -24.63 -8.30
CA PRO A 25 -13.48 -24.41 -6.85
C PRO A 25 -14.47 -25.26 -6.08
N ARG A 26 -15.69 -25.44 -6.62
CA ARG A 26 -16.76 -26.18 -5.95
C ARG A 26 -16.53 -27.69 -5.91
N ARG A 27 -16.00 -28.28 -6.99
CA ARG A 27 -15.67 -29.72 -7.02
C ARG A 27 -14.50 -30.02 -6.09
N LEU A 28 -13.48 -29.17 -6.11
CA LEU A 28 -12.27 -29.31 -5.30
C LEU A 28 -12.58 -29.14 -3.80
N ALA A 29 -13.35 -28.12 -3.42
CA ALA A 29 -13.81 -27.94 -2.04
C ALA A 29 -14.68 -29.11 -1.55
N ARG A 30 -15.59 -29.63 -2.39
CA ARG A 30 -16.44 -30.79 -2.01
C ARG A 30 -15.60 -32.04 -1.77
N THR A 31 -14.70 -32.40 -2.68
CA THR A 31 -13.85 -33.60 -2.57
C THR A 31 -12.85 -33.51 -1.42
N LEU A 32 -12.23 -32.34 -1.20
CA LEU A 32 -11.26 -32.15 -0.11
C LEU A 32 -11.91 -31.96 1.26
N SER A 33 -13.15 -31.47 1.32
CA SER A 33 -13.92 -31.44 2.56
C SER A 33 -14.26 -32.85 3.06
N SER A 34 -14.50 -33.82 2.17
CA SER A 34 -14.80 -35.22 2.52
C SER A 34 -13.58 -36.05 2.92
N LEU A 35 -12.36 -35.59 2.63
CA LEU A 35 -11.12 -36.25 3.05
C LEU A 35 -10.85 -35.98 4.53
N SER A 36 -10.59 -37.02 5.32
CA SER A 36 -10.28 -36.92 6.75
C SER A 36 -8.99 -36.12 7.02
N GLN A 37 -7.97 -36.27 6.18
CA GLN A 37 -6.73 -35.48 6.20
C GLN A 37 -6.37 -34.98 4.78
N PRO A 38 -6.66 -33.72 4.44
CA PRO A 38 -6.23 -33.13 3.18
C PRO A 38 -4.74 -32.76 3.28
N SER A 39 -3.95 -33.13 2.28
CA SER A 39 -2.54 -32.72 2.22
C SER A 39 -2.42 -31.21 1.98
N ARG A 40 -1.36 -30.58 2.50
CA ARG A 40 -1.09 -29.14 2.31
C ARG A 40 -1.05 -28.73 0.84
N SER A 41 -0.55 -29.62 -0.03
CA SER A 41 -0.47 -29.40 -1.48
C SER A 41 -1.85 -29.30 -2.14
N LEU A 42 -2.82 -30.11 -1.69
CA LEU A 42 -4.18 -30.07 -2.22
C LEU A 42 -4.94 -28.84 -1.70
N LEU A 43 -4.70 -28.45 -0.45
CA LEU A 43 -5.27 -27.23 0.13
C LEU A 43 -4.82 -25.96 -0.61
N HIS A 44 -3.57 -25.92 -1.10
CA HIS A 44 -3.06 -24.80 -1.90
C HIS A 44 -3.97 -24.48 -3.10
N HIS A 45 -4.49 -25.50 -3.79
CA HIS A 45 -5.39 -25.34 -4.93
C HIS A 45 -6.83 -24.92 -4.57
N CYS A 46 -7.18 -24.85 -3.28
CA CYS A 46 -8.44 -24.29 -2.79
C CYS A 46 -8.35 -22.80 -2.47
N TYR A 47 -7.16 -22.20 -2.51
CA TYR A 47 -7.00 -20.77 -2.31
C TYR A 47 -7.12 -20.03 -3.64
N VAL A 48 -7.70 -18.84 -3.57
CA VAL A 48 -7.46 -17.78 -4.55
C VAL A 48 -6.14 -17.15 -4.22
N HIS A 49 -5.30 -16.98 -5.23
CA HIS A 49 -4.05 -16.27 -5.09
C HIS A 49 -4.18 -14.90 -5.74
N CYS A 50 -4.00 -13.85 -4.95
CA CYS A 50 -3.87 -12.48 -5.42
C CYS A 50 -2.42 -12.06 -5.24
N TYR A 51 -1.76 -11.62 -6.30
CA TYR A 51 -0.43 -11.05 -6.24
C TYR A 51 -0.50 -9.61 -6.75
N LEU A 52 -0.15 -8.68 -5.88
CA LEU A 52 -0.04 -7.26 -6.18
C LEU A 52 1.43 -6.89 -6.08
N LYS A 53 2.01 -6.39 -7.17
CA LYS A 53 3.39 -5.90 -7.19
C LYS A 53 3.41 -4.48 -7.71
N VAL A 54 3.88 -3.57 -6.87
CA VAL A 54 4.07 -2.17 -7.23
C VAL A 54 5.55 -1.97 -7.51
N PHE A 55 5.86 -1.36 -8.64
CA PHE A 55 7.21 -1.05 -9.05
C PHE A 55 7.42 0.46 -9.02
N GLY A 56 8.58 0.87 -8.49
CA GLY A 56 9.00 2.27 -8.52
C GLY A 56 8.11 3.21 -7.69
N LEU A 57 7.51 2.72 -6.59
CA LEU A 57 6.77 3.57 -5.69
C LEU A 57 7.74 4.55 -5.02
N ARG A 58 7.54 5.84 -5.23
CA ARG A 58 8.32 6.93 -4.65
C ARG A 58 7.40 8.04 -4.17
N ALA A 59 7.87 8.81 -3.20
CA ALA A 59 7.16 9.97 -2.68
C ALA A 59 8.08 11.18 -2.70
N ASP A 60 7.63 12.23 -3.39
CA ASP A 60 8.36 13.47 -3.55
C ASP A 60 7.56 14.62 -2.93
N LEU A 61 8.23 15.54 -2.23
CA LEU A 61 7.64 16.77 -1.75
C LEU A 61 7.59 17.77 -2.91
N VAL A 62 6.42 18.36 -3.14
CA VAL A 62 6.20 19.34 -4.22
C VAL A 62 5.52 20.59 -3.68
N CYS A 63 5.78 21.74 -4.32
CA CYS A 63 5.16 23.01 -3.98
C CYS A 63 4.20 23.44 -5.11
N LEU A 64 2.90 23.36 -4.86
CA LEU A 64 1.85 23.76 -5.81
C LEU A 64 1.73 25.29 -5.83
N ASN A 65 1.58 25.88 -7.01
CA ASN A 65 1.32 27.32 -7.22
C ASN A 65 2.45 28.30 -6.80
N ALA A 66 3.68 27.83 -6.64
CA ALA A 66 4.81 28.73 -6.45
C ALA A 66 5.18 29.42 -7.78
N SER A 67 5.30 30.75 -7.76
CA SER A 67 5.81 31.54 -8.90
C SER A 67 7.23 31.15 -9.32
N LEU A 68 7.98 30.53 -8.40
CA LEU A 68 9.25 29.86 -8.62
C LEU A 68 9.03 28.35 -8.51
N ALA A 69 9.26 27.63 -9.61
CA ALA A 69 9.16 26.18 -9.64
C ALA A 69 10.33 25.57 -8.84
N HIS A 70 10.09 25.23 -7.57
CA HIS A 70 11.04 24.45 -6.79
C HIS A 70 11.09 23.02 -7.33
N PRO A 71 12.28 22.40 -7.46
CA PRO A 71 12.38 21.01 -7.89
C PRO A 71 11.73 20.08 -6.85
N PRO A 72 11.11 18.96 -7.29
CA PRO A 72 10.56 17.97 -6.39
C PRO A 72 11.66 17.34 -5.54
N VAL A 73 11.46 17.27 -4.22
CA VAL A 73 12.45 16.73 -3.29
C VAL A 73 12.06 15.31 -2.87
N PRO A 74 12.90 14.28 -3.14
CA PRO A 74 12.54 12.90 -2.83
C PRO A 74 12.61 12.63 -1.32
N ILE A 75 11.45 12.34 -0.73
CA ILE A 75 11.29 11.99 0.69
C ILE A 75 11.41 10.47 0.88
N ILE A 76 10.80 9.71 -0.03
CA ILE A 76 10.86 8.25 -0.05
C ILE A 76 11.47 7.84 -1.40
N PRO A 77 12.68 7.24 -1.42
CA PRO A 77 13.28 6.76 -2.64
C PRO A 77 12.45 5.60 -3.21
N ALA A 78 12.60 5.36 -4.52
CA ALA A 78 11.86 4.33 -5.22
C ALA A 78 12.05 2.95 -4.58
N PHE A 79 10.94 2.31 -4.18
CA PHE A 79 10.91 0.94 -3.69
C PHE A 79 9.80 0.14 -4.39
N SER A 80 9.92 -1.18 -4.34
CA SER A 80 9.00 -2.08 -5.04
C SER A 80 8.34 -3.06 -4.07
N PRO A 81 7.24 -2.66 -3.41
CA PRO A 81 6.54 -3.55 -2.50
C PRO A 81 5.76 -4.62 -3.29
N ALA A 82 5.76 -5.84 -2.76
CA ALA A 82 4.92 -6.91 -3.25
C ALA A 82 4.01 -7.42 -2.13
N LEU A 83 2.77 -7.71 -2.47
CA LEU A 83 1.76 -8.22 -1.57
C LEU A 83 1.17 -9.48 -2.21
N TYR A 84 1.25 -10.57 -1.46
CA TYR A 84 0.71 -11.86 -1.85
C TYR A 84 -0.38 -12.27 -0.87
N ILE A 85 -1.59 -12.47 -1.36
CA ILE A 85 -2.75 -12.83 -0.56
C ILE A 85 -3.28 -14.17 -1.03
N LYS A 86 -3.55 -15.07 -0.08
CA LYS A 86 -4.28 -16.31 -0.29
C LYS A 86 -5.63 -16.22 0.43
N LEU A 87 -6.72 -16.43 -0.30
CA LEU A 87 -8.06 -16.47 0.29
C LEU A 87 -8.69 -17.83 0.09
N LEU A 88 -9.13 -18.48 1.17
CA LEU A 88 -9.76 -19.80 1.12
C LEU A 88 -11.11 -19.68 0.42
N GLN A 89 -11.30 -20.44 -0.67
CA GLN A 89 -12.59 -20.48 -1.33
C GLN A 89 -13.61 -21.33 -0.58
N LEU A 90 -14.85 -20.80 -0.53
CA LEU A 90 -16.04 -21.46 0.02
C LEU A 90 -15.87 -21.90 1.49
N PRO A 91 -15.62 -20.97 2.43
CA PRO A 91 -15.39 -21.26 3.85
C PRO A 91 -16.50 -22.11 4.50
N MET A 92 -17.72 -22.03 3.97
CA MET A 92 -18.88 -22.84 4.37
C MET A 92 -18.63 -24.37 4.31
N TYR A 93 -17.80 -24.86 3.37
CA TYR A 93 -17.47 -26.30 3.27
C TYR A 93 -16.34 -26.73 4.23
N TRP A 94 -15.65 -25.76 4.86
CA TRP A 94 -14.48 -25.99 5.72
C TRP A 94 -14.79 -25.77 7.20
N ALA A 95 -16.02 -25.39 7.57
CA ALA A 95 -16.44 -25.09 8.94
C ALA A 95 -16.19 -26.23 9.96
N LYS A 96 -16.07 -27.47 9.50
CA LYS A 96 -15.74 -28.64 10.36
C LYS A 96 -14.23 -28.76 10.67
N LYS A 97 -13.36 -28.01 9.99
CA LYS A 97 -11.90 -28.07 10.12
C LYS A 97 -11.39 -26.73 10.67
N VAL A 98 -11.33 -26.63 12.00
CA VAL A 98 -11.05 -25.42 12.80
C VAL A 98 -9.64 -24.81 12.57
N MET A 99 -8.71 -25.51 11.92
CA MET A 99 -7.31 -25.07 11.79
C MET A 99 -6.93 -24.43 10.44
N LEU A 100 -7.88 -24.15 9.54
CA LEU A 100 -7.56 -23.56 8.25
C LEU A 100 -7.67 -22.03 8.28
N PRO A 101 -6.58 -21.28 7.99
CA PRO A 101 -6.65 -19.84 7.87
C PRO A 101 -7.49 -19.45 6.65
N VAL A 102 -8.52 -18.63 6.89
CA VAL A 102 -9.44 -18.16 5.84
C VAL A 102 -8.74 -17.19 4.88
N THR A 103 -7.79 -16.41 5.41
CA THR A 103 -7.00 -15.44 4.66
C THR A 103 -5.56 -15.46 5.17
N GLU A 104 -4.60 -15.64 4.28
CA GLU A 104 -3.18 -15.44 4.56
C GLU A 104 -2.66 -14.30 3.68
N GLY A 105 -1.87 -13.40 4.24
CA GLY A 105 -1.23 -12.31 3.50
C GLY A 105 0.26 -12.30 3.81
N ILE A 106 1.09 -12.23 2.78
CA ILE A 106 2.53 -12.03 2.89
C ILE A 106 2.84 -10.70 2.20
N PHE A 107 3.48 -9.80 2.93
CA PHE A 107 3.92 -8.52 2.41
C PHE A 107 5.45 -8.53 2.35
N GLU A 108 5.98 -8.44 1.14
CA GLU A 108 7.40 -8.35 0.87
C GLU A 108 7.76 -6.89 0.62
N LEU A 109 8.49 -6.31 1.57
CA LEU A 109 9.03 -4.96 1.48
C LEU A 109 10.55 -5.05 1.43
N PRO A 110 11.19 -4.76 0.28
CA PRO A 110 12.64 -4.94 0.13
C PRO A 110 13.43 -3.96 1.03
N SER A 111 13.09 -2.68 0.96
CA SER A 111 13.61 -1.65 1.85
C SER A 111 12.67 -0.45 1.80
N LEU A 112 12.32 0.08 2.97
CA LEU A 112 11.65 1.36 3.10
C LEU A 112 12.61 2.28 3.85
N SER A 113 13.06 3.33 3.17
CA SER A 113 13.88 4.36 3.81
C SER A 113 13.18 5.70 3.67
N LEU A 114 13.14 6.45 4.77
CA LEU A 114 12.59 7.79 4.78
C LEU A 114 13.77 8.75 4.94
N ARG A 115 13.96 9.64 3.96
CA ARG A 115 15.00 10.66 4.01
C ARG A 115 14.32 12.02 4.07
N ALA A 116 14.34 12.62 5.26
CA ALA A 116 13.76 13.94 5.47
C ALA A 116 14.67 14.78 6.36
N THR A 117 14.87 16.04 5.99
CA THR A 117 15.50 17.05 6.85
C THR A 117 14.51 17.53 7.92
N ARG A 118 15.00 18.28 8.92
CA ARG A 118 14.15 18.84 9.97
C ARG A 118 13.04 19.77 9.44
N ALA A 119 13.32 20.53 8.37
CA ALA A 119 12.32 21.38 7.73
C ALA A 119 11.26 20.53 7.00
N GLN A 120 11.70 19.49 6.29
CA GLN A 120 10.81 18.57 5.57
C GLN A 120 9.90 17.78 6.50
N THR A 121 10.39 17.33 7.67
CA THR A 121 9.54 16.62 8.64
C THR A 121 8.46 17.53 9.22
N ARG A 122 8.76 18.81 9.46
CA ARG A 122 7.76 19.80 9.88
C ARG A 122 6.71 20.07 8.80
N LEU A 123 7.11 20.12 7.52
CA LEU A 123 6.16 20.22 6.43
C LEU A 123 5.27 18.98 6.31
N LEU A 124 5.82 17.78 6.47
CA LEU A 124 5.04 16.54 6.47
C LEU A 124 4.03 16.50 7.63
N GLU A 125 4.42 16.97 8.81
CA GLU A 125 3.55 17.13 9.97
C GLU A 125 2.40 18.12 9.66
N ALA A 126 2.70 19.26 9.02
CA ALA A 126 1.70 20.23 8.60
C ALA A 126 0.72 19.64 7.55
N ILE A 127 1.23 18.86 6.59
CA ILE A 127 0.41 18.15 5.60
C ILE A 127 -0.48 17.11 6.31
N ALA A 128 0.05 16.31 7.23
CA ALA A 128 -0.74 15.32 7.96
C ALA A 128 -1.83 15.96 8.83
N HIS A 129 -1.53 17.07 9.49
CA HIS A 129 -2.52 17.84 10.23
C HIS A 129 -3.61 18.41 9.32
N SER A 130 -3.30 18.79 8.09
CA SER A 130 -4.31 19.28 7.13
C SER A 130 -5.40 18.25 6.81
N TRP A 131 -5.11 16.96 6.98
CA TRP A 131 -6.06 15.87 6.77
C TRP A 131 -6.94 15.60 8.01
N SER A 132 -6.59 16.18 9.16
CA SER A 132 -7.44 16.17 10.35
C SER A 132 -8.54 17.23 10.23
N PRO A 133 -9.77 16.95 10.71
CA PRO A 133 -10.86 17.93 10.73
C PRO A 133 -10.50 19.23 11.46
N GLU A 134 -9.57 19.21 12.43
CA GLU A 134 -9.10 20.39 13.15
C GLU A 134 -8.05 21.21 12.36
N GLY A 135 -7.31 20.57 11.46
CA GLY A 135 -6.22 21.20 10.72
C GLY A 135 -6.63 21.89 9.42
N ALA A 136 -7.81 21.59 8.89
CA ALA A 136 -8.40 22.33 7.77
C ALA A 136 -8.55 23.84 8.08
N ALA A 137 -8.73 24.21 9.36
CA ALA A 137 -8.83 25.59 9.81
C ALA A 137 -7.48 26.28 10.08
N ARG A 138 -6.39 25.51 10.27
CA ARG A 138 -5.03 26.01 10.60
C ARG A 138 -4.11 26.10 9.37
N GLY A 139 -4.66 26.02 8.17
CA GLY A 139 -3.96 25.95 6.88
C GLY A 139 -3.04 27.15 6.59
N ALA A 140 -1.89 27.17 7.24
CA ALA A 140 -0.79 28.06 6.96
C ALA A 140 0.52 27.36 7.30
N ALA A 141 1.07 26.62 6.33
CA ALA A 141 2.51 26.39 6.34
C ALA A 141 3.19 27.76 6.28
N GLU A 142 4.12 27.99 7.19
CA GLU A 142 4.91 29.22 7.27
C GLU A 142 5.76 29.35 5.99
N GLU A 143 5.80 30.51 5.36
CA GLU A 143 6.58 30.71 4.11
C GLU A 143 8.09 30.47 4.34
N THR A 144 8.56 30.68 5.57
CA THR A 144 9.91 30.37 6.04
C THR A 144 10.20 28.86 5.97
N LEU A 145 9.24 28.01 6.38
CA LEU A 145 9.37 26.56 6.31
C LEU A 145 9.37 26.02 4.88
N LEU A 146 8.70 26.71 3.95
CA LEU A 146 8.75 26.37 2.53
C LEU A 146 10.13 26.65 1.95
N HIS A 147 10.75 27.78 2.29
CA HIS A 147 12.08 28.12 1.80
C HIS A 147 13.18 27.18 2.33
N ASP A 148 13.04 26.67 3.56
CA ASP A 148 14.03 25.78 4.18
C ASP A 148 13.91 24.30 3.75
N ALA A 149 12.77 23.90 3.19
CA ALA A 149 12.50 22.49 2.88
C ALA A 149 12.69 22.11 1.40
N PHE A 150 12.67 23.10 0.51
CA PHE A 150 12.77 22.96 -0.95
C PHE A 150 14.12 23.43 -1.50
#